data_AF-X0ZI79-F1
#
_entry.id   AF-X0ZI79-F1
#
_cell.length_a   1.000
_cell.length_b   1.000
_cell.length_c   1.000
_cell.angle_alpha   90.00
_cell.angle_beta   90.00
_cell.angle_gamma   90.00
#
_symmetry.space_group_name_H-M   'P 1'
#
loop_
_entity.id
_entity.type
_entity.pdbx_description
1 polymer ?
#
loop_
_entity_poly.entity_id
_entity_poly.type
_entity_poly.pdbx_seq_one_letter_code
_entity_poly.pdbx_strand_id
1 'polypeptide(L)' 'KFDYREYGGLQLVGIDGICIKAHGRSKSKAIKNSIRVAKQVINSEMIINLKSEISKYLKEDR' A
#
# COMPACT_ATOMS: atom_id res chain seq x y z
N LYS A 1 4.65 -17.04 16.85
CA LYS A 1 4.65 -17.41 15.41
C LYS A 1 3.84 -16.35 14.67
N PHE A 2 4.47 -15.43 13.93
CA PHE A 2 3.80 -14.33 13.23
C PHE A 2 3.02 -14.87 12.02
N ASP A 3 1.69 -14.76 12.02
CA ASP A 3 0.86 -15.21 10.90
C ASP A 3 0.61 -14.07 9.91
N TYR A 4 1.51 -13.95 8.94
CA TYR A 4 1.44 -13.01 7.81
C TYR A 4 0.17 -13.15 6.95
N ARG A 5 -0.61 -14.22 7.11
CA ARG A 5 -1.89 -14.40 6.39
C ARG A 5 -3.00 -13.48 6.90
N GLU A 6 -2.88 -12.97 8.13
CA GLU A 6 -3.91 -12.16 8.79
C GLU A 6 -3.81 -10.68 8.40
N TYR A 7 -2.58 -10.18 8.22
CA TYR A 7 -2.31 -8.76 7.96
C TYR A 7 -2.50 -8.37 6.49
N GLY A 8 -2.33 -9.29 5.54
CA GLY A 8 -2.42 -9.03 4.10
C GLY A 8 -1.04 -8.84 3.45
N GLY A 9 -1.03 -8.39 2.19
CA GLY A 9 0.21 -8.13 1.45
C GLY A 9 0.90 -6.83 1.85
N LEU A 10 2.15 -6.66 1.42
CA LEU A 10 2.93 -5.44 1.63
C LEU A 10 2.53 -4.37 0.61
N GLN A 11 2.45 -3.11 1.05
CA GLN A 11 2.27 -1.96 0.16
C GLN A 11 3.61 -1.57 -0.45
N LEU A 12 3.67 -1.42 -1.77
CA LEU A 12 4.82 -0.85 -2.47
C LEU A 12 4.59 0.66 -2.66
N VAL A 13 5.49 1.47 -2.12
CA VAL A 13 5.43 2.95 -2.15
C VAL A 13 6.51 3.48 -3.09
N GLY A 14 6.32 4.69 -3.63
CA GLY A 14 7.26 5.32 -4.56
C GLY A 14 6.95 5.09 -6.05
N ILE A 15 5.78 4.51 -6.34
CA ILE A 15 5.23 4.36 -7.69
C ILE A 15 3.99 5.26 -7.84
N ASP A 16 3.62 5.58 -9.09
CA ASP A 16 2.39 6.33 -9.37
C ASP A 16 1.15 5.42 -9.36
N GLY A 17 0.90 4.77 -8.22
CA GLY A 17 -0.24 3.88 -8.06
C GLY A 17 -0.17 3.03 -6.80
N ILE A 18 -1.14 2.13 -6.67
CA ILE A 18 -1.25 1.22 -5.53
C ILE A 18 -0.83 -0.18 -6.00
N CYS A 19 0.21 -0.73 -5.37
CA CYS A 19 0.64 -2.10 -5.59
C CYS A 19 0.72 -2.84 -4.26
N ILE A 20 -0.01 -3.95 -4.15
CA ILE A 20 0.04 -4.86 -3.00
C ILE A 20 0.79 -6.13 -3.39
N LYS A 21 1.96 -6.33 -2.81
CA LYS A 21 2.76 -7.53 -3.02
C LYS A 21 2.28 -8.64 -2.08
N ALA A 22 1.70 -9.69 -2.65
CA ALA A 22 1.40 -10.93 -1.93
C ALA A 22 2.61 -11.87 -1.88
N HIS A 23 2.64 -12.81 -0.94
CA HIS A 23 3.67 -13.86 -0.91
C HIS A 23 3.38 -14.93 -1.99
N GLY A 24 4.39 -15.45 -2.68
CA GLY A 24 4.20 -16.52 -3.69
C GLY A 24 3.52 -17.80 -3.19
N ARG A 25 3.54 -18.09 -1.88
CA ARG A 25 2.80 -19.22 -1.25
C ARG A 25 1.43 -18.82 -0.70
N SER A 26 0.90 -17.67 -1.09
CA SER A 26 -0.40 -17.17 -0.62
C SER A 26 -1.54 -18.11 -1.01
N LYS A 27 -2.35 -18.46 -0.02
CA LYS A 27 -3.64 -19.14 -0.23
C LYS A 27 -4.77 -18.10 -0.36
N SER A 28 -5.98 -18.56 -0.69
CA SER A 28 -7.18 -17.73 -0.87
C SER A 28 -7.40 -16.68 0.24
N LYS A 29 -7.27 -17.05 1.52
CA LYS A 29 -7.40 -16.10 2.66
C LYS A 29 -6.41 -14.93 2.59
N ALA A 30 -5.15 -15.20 2.22
CA ALA A 30 -4.11 -14.18 2.11
C ALA A 30 -4.35 -13.24 0.92
N ILE A 31 -4.83 -13.77 -0.21
CA ILE A 31 -5.22 -12.95 -1.38
C ILE A 31 -6.42 -12.06 -1.04
N LYS A 32 -7.47 -12.62 -0.41
CA LYS A 32 -8.63 -11.85 0.08
C LYS A 32 -8.21 -10.69 0.97
N ASN A 33 -7.29 -10.95 1.92
CA ASN A 33 -6.77 -9.92 2.81
C ASN A 33 -5.93 -8.88 2.07
N SER A 34 -5.16 -9.26 1.05
CA SER A 34 -4.41 -8.33 0.21
C SER A 34 -5.32 -7.38 -0.57
N ILE A 35 -6.43 -7.88 -1.12
CA ILE A 35 -7.46 -7.06 -1.78
C ILE A 35 -8.13 -6.10 -0.78
N ARG A 36 -8.44 -6.58 0.43
CA ARG A 36 -8.95 -5.72 1.51
C ARG A 36 -7.99 -4.56 1.83
N VAL A 37 -6.69 -4.85 1.93
CA VAL A 37 -5.66 -3.82 2.15
C VAL A 37 -5.61 -2.84 0.98
N ALA A 38 -5.65 -3.32 -0.27
CA ALA A 38 -5.71 -2.45 -1.45
C ALA A 38 -6.88 -1.46 -1.37
N LYS A 39 -8.08 -1.95 -1.02
CA LYS A 39 -9.27 -1.10 -0.83
C LYS A 39 -9.07 -0.06 0.28
N GLN A 40 -8.43 -0.43 1.38
CA GLN A 40 -8.14 0.51 2.47
C GLN A 40 -7.20 1.64 2.02
N VAL A 41 -6.16 1.31 1.24
CA VAL A 41 -5.21 2.30 0.70
C VAL A 41 -5.87 3.24 -0.30
N ILE A 42 -6.78 2.72 -1.14
CA ILE A 42 -7.58 3.56 -2.05
C ILE A 42 -8.41 4.56 -1.24
N ASN A 43 -9.13 4.07 -0.23
CA ASN A 43 -10.03 4.89 0.59
C ASN A 43 -9.30 5.91 1.47
N SER A 44 -8.02 5.69 1.79
CA SER A 44 -7.23 6.61 2.60
C SER A 44 -6.60 7.74 1.79
N GLU A 45 -6.85 7.80 0.48
CA GLU A 45 -6.27 8.80 -0.44
C GLU A 45 -4.74 8.91 -0.33
N MET A 46 -4.07 7.79 0.01
CA MET A 46 -2.64 7.79 0.39
C MET A 46 -1.75 8.39 -0.71
N ILE A 47 -2.03 8.05 -1.98
CA ILE A 47 -1.26 8.54 -3.13
C ILE A 47 -1.40 10.05 -3.30
N ILE A 48 -2.60 10.59 -3.12
CA ILE A 48 -2.87 12.03 -3.24
C ILE A 48 -2.10 12.77 -2.15
N ASN A 49 -2.20 12.29 -0.91
CA ASN A 49 -1.52 12.89 0.24
C ASN A 49 0.01 12.84 0.08
N LEU A 50 0.55 11.70 -0.35
CA LEU A 50 1.99 11.55 -0.59
C LEU A 50 2.51 12.50 -1.68
N LYS A 51 1.79 12.61 -2.81
CA LYS A 51 2.13 13.55 -3.89
C LYS A 51 2.10 15.00 -3.42
N SER A 52 1.06 15.36 -2.65
CA SER A 52 0.92 16.70 -2.07
C SER A 52 2.11 17.03 -1.17
N GLU A 53 2.47 16.15 -0.23
CA GLU A 53 3.57 16.43 0.69
C GLU A 53 4.93 16.48 0.02
N ILE A 54 5.25 15.54 -0.87
CA ILE A 54 6.50 15.60 -1.64
C ILE A 54 6.58 16.91 -2.43
N SER A 55 5.47 17.36 -3.03
CA SER A 55 5.44 18.62 -3.77
C SER A 55 5.64 19.86 -2.89
N LYS A 56 5.21 19.83 -1.62
CA LYS A 56 5.47 20.91 -0.66
C LYS A 56 6.95 20.94 -0.27
N TYR A 57 7.50 19.80 0.14
CA TYR A 57 8.92 19.68 0.49
C TYR A 57 9.83 20.17 -0.64
N LEU A 58 9.57 19.78 -1.89
CA LEU A 58 10.36 20.21 -3.05
C LEU A 58 10.23 21.70 -3.42
N LYS A 59 9.22 22.40 -2.90
CA LYS A 59 9.05 23.85 -3.05
C LYS A 59 9.72 24.63 -1.93
N GLU A 60 9.79 24.07 -0.72
CA GLU A 60 10.45 24.68 0.44
C GLU A 60 11.98 24.60 0.35
N ASP A 61 12.51 23.57 -0.32
CA ASP A 61 13.96 23.42 -0.59
C ASP A 61 14.50 24.31 -1.73
N ARG A 62 13.66 25.17 -2.35
CA ARG A 62 14.05 26.09 -3.43
C ARG A 62 14.00 27.54 -2.97
#